data_AF-A0A350IGV4-F1
#
_entry.id   AF-A0A350IGV4-F1
#
_cell.length_a   1.000
_cell.length_b   1.000
_cell.length_c   1.000
_cell.angle_alpha   90.00
_cell.angle_beta   90.00
_cell.angle_gamma   90.00
#
_symmetry.space_group_name_H-M   'P 1'
#
loop_
_entity.id
_entity.type
_entity.pdbx_description
1 polymer ?
#
loop_
_entity_poly.entity_id
_entity_poly.type
_entity_poly.pdbx_seq_one_letter_code
_entity_poly.pdbx_strand_id
1 'polypeptide(L)'
;MIRGGQVDTLSYTINENPYYVKAGAVIPMAASDIRSLQEKSDVIKLFIAPGDGESSTSVYEDDGATQAYSSDYARTTVRKTADASHVKVVVSPREGSYCGMSPNRKLQFVFASVFAPEKVFVNGAEIPYSRFAAHNAEVSGSDTEWGYDGADLSVTVYTPETSADVEMVVECVFSDYAASHRELLSGKKGLMRRMMALTPEAKLVFGKYVDAYMMLPDSFLALAQCSSFINEDPKDAGKYLEAIDVDA
;
A
#
# COMPACT_ATOMS: atom_id res chain seq x y z
N MET A 1 -5.55 8.04 -12.31
CA MET A 1 -4.19 7.69 -12.86
C MET A 1 -3.76 8.71 -13.91
N ILE A 2 -2.46 8.90 -14.17
CA ILE A 2 -1.97 9.80 -15.24
C ILE A 2 -1.74 9.00 -16.53
N ARG A 3 -2.20 9.49 -17.67
CA ARG A 3 -2.02 8.81 -18.97
C ARG A 3 -0.60 9.06 -19.50
N GLY A 4 -0.03 8.07 -20.18
CA GLY A 4 1.25 8.22 -20.87
C GLY A 4 1.10 8.99 -22.18
N GLY A 5 2.21 9.51 -22.71
CA GLY A 5 2.25 10.18 -24.02
C GLY A 5 1.72 11.62 -24.02
N GLN A 6 1.62 12.24 -22.85
CA GLN A 6 1.20 13.64 -22.68
C GLN A 6 2.19 14.43 -21.83
N VAL A 7 2.08 15.76 -21.90
CA VAL A 7 2.80 16.69 -21.03
C VAL A 7 1.78 17.35 -20.11
N ASP A 8 1.91 17.11 -18.82
CA ASP A 8 1.03 17.69 -17.80
C ASP A 8 1.84 18.67 -16.91
N THR A 9 1.18 19.73 -16.46
CA THR A 9 1.70 20.60 -15.39
C THR A 9 0.98 20.23 -14.10
N LEU A 10 1.73 19.76 -13.10
CA LEU A 10 1.20 19.32 -11.82
C LEU A 10 1.72 20.22 -10.69
N SER A 11 0.89 20.43 -9.69
CA SER A 11 1.18 21.28 -8.54
C SER A 11 1.46 20.44 -7.29
N TYR A 12 2.54 20.78 -6.59
CA TYR A 12 2.99 20.12 -5.37
C TYR A 12 3.37 21.17 -4.32
N THR A 13 3.20 20.81 -3.06
CA THR A 13 3.71 21.60 -1.93
C THR A 13 5.22 21.37 -1.74
N ILE A 14 5.89 22.26 -1.02
CA ILE A 14 7.32 22.12 -0.71
C ILE A 14 7.67 20.83 0.04
N ASN A 15 6.68 20.19 0.69
CA ASN A 15 6.83 18.94 1.42
C ASN A 15 6.59 17.69 0.56
N GLU A 16 6.26 17.85 -0.73
CA GLU A 16 5.95 16.74 -1.64
C GLU A 16 7.07 16.58 -2.68
N ASN A 17 7.66 15.38 -2.72
CA ASN A 17 8.60 14.98 -3.79
C ASN A 17 7.85 14.11 -4.82
N PRO A 18 7.71 14.56 -6.08
CA PRO A 18 6.96 13.81 -7.08
C PRO A 18 7.76 12.62 -7.62
N TYR A 19 7.25 11.42 -7.36
CA TYR A 19 7.74 10.18 -7.97
C TYR A 19 6.63 9.55 -8.80
N TYR A 20 7.01 8.91 -9.90
CA TYR A 20 6.07 8.24 -10.80
C TYR A 20 6.39 6.75 -10.84
N VAL A 21 5.36 5.94 -10.65
CA VAL A 21 5.42 4.49 -10.77
C VAL A 21 4.53 4.09 -11.93
N LYS A 22 5.04 3.21 -12.80
CA LYS A 22 4.26 2.67 -13.91
C LYS A 22 3.04 1.91 -13.36
N ALA A 23 1.87 2.14 -13.96
CA ALA A 23 0.66 1.41 -13.60
C ALA A 23 0.88 -0.11 -13.63
N GLY A 24 0.42 -0.80 -12.59
CA GLY A 24 0.57 -2.23 -12.40
C GLY A 24 1.98 -2.68 -11.98
N ALA A 25 2.95 -1.80 -11.75
CA ALA A 25 4.27 -2.23 -11.28
C ALA A 25 4.21 -2.94 -9.92
N VAL A 26 5.05 -3.94 -9.74
CA VAL A 26 5.35 -4.56 -8.44
C VAL A 26 6.77 -4.16 -8.08
N ILE A 27 6.93 -3.51 -6.93
CA ILE A 27 8.21 -2.97 -6.45
C ILE A 27 8.59 -3.72 -5.17
N PRO A 28 9.64 -4.54 -5.20
CA PRO A 28 10.23 -5.09 -3.99
C PRO A 28 10.89 -3.98 -3.18
N MET A 29 10.63 -3.98 -1.88
CA MET A 29 11.12 -3.01 -0.92
C MET A 29 11.65 -3.75 0.31
N ALA A 30 12.69 -3.17 0.91
CA ALA A 30 13.18 -3.56 2.21
C ALA A 30 12.09 -3.42 3.31
N ALA A 31 12.35 -4.06 4.44
CA ALA A 31 11.57 -3.87 5.67
C ALA A 31 11.60 -2.39 6.11
N SER A 32 10.53 -1.94 6.77
CA SER A 32 10.39 -0.54 7.20
C SER A 32 11.41 -0.11 8.26
N ASP A 33 11.98 -1.06 8.98
CA ASP A 33 12.85 -0.88 10.14
C ASP A 33 14.35 -0.97 9.80
N ILE A 34 14.71 -1.26 8.54
CA ILE A 34 16.12 -1.27 8.11
C ILE A 34 16.70 0.14 8.23
N ARG A 35 17.79 0.26 9.00
CA ARG A 35 18.52 1.53 9.20
C ARG A 35 19.91 1.52 8.58
N SER A 36 20.41 0.34 8.22
CA SER A 36 21.72 0.15 7.61
C SER A 36 21.65 -0.86 6.47
N LEU A 37 22.37 -0.60 5.38
CA LEU A 37 22.50 -1.55 4.27
C LEU A 37 23.26 -2.82 4.65
N GLN A 38 23.87 -2.86 5.83
CA GLN A 38 24.55 -4.04 6.36
C GLN A 38 23.62 -4.95 7.19
N GLU A 39 22.44 -4.46 7.56
CA GLU A 39 21.44 -5.27 8.27
C GLU A 39 20.78 -6.23 7.29
N LYS A 40 20.97 -7.54 7.53
CA LYS A 40 20.25 -8.57 6.78
C LYS A 40 18.82 -8.63 7.30
N SER A 41 17.87 -8.68 6.37
CA SER A 41 16.45 -8.86 6.67
C SER A 41 15.85 -9.85 5.70
N ASP A 42 15.18 -10.87 6.24
CA ASP A 42 14.42 -11.84 5.46
C ASP A 42 12.98 -11.37 5.20
N VAL A 43 12.69 -10.08 5.46
CA VAL A 43 11.39 -9.46 5.21
C VAL A 43 11.42 -8.76 3.86
N ILE A 44 10.58 -9.21 2.93
CA ILE A 44 10.39 -8.56 1.63
C ILE A 44 9.00 -7.94 1.60
N LYS A 45 8.96 -6.63 1.44
CA LYS A 45 7.72 -5.90 1.18
C LYS A 45 7.53 -5.75 -0.33
N LEU A 46 6.36 -6.09 -0.82
CA LEU A 46 5.96 -5.92 -2.20
C LEU A 46 4.96 -4.78 -2.25
N PHE A 47 5.37 -3.65 -2.82
CA PHE A 47 4.47 -2.56 -3.15
C PHE A 47 3.82 -2.84 -4.51
N ILE A 48 2.50 -2.92 -4.55
CA ILE A 48 1.72 -3.23 -5.73
C ILE A 48 0.99 -1.97 -6.17
N ALA A 49 1.46 -1.38 -7.26
CA ALA A 49 0.88 -0.18 -7.85
C ALA A 49 -0.45 -0.49 -8.55
N PRO A 50 -1.41 0.46 -8.53
CA PRO A 50 -2.69 0.29 -9.21
C PRO A 50 -2.50 0.18 -10.73
N GLY A 51 -3.39 -0.53 -11.39
CA GLY A 51 -3.43 -0.69 -12.84
C GLY A 51 -3.89 -2.07 -13.26
N ASP A 52 -4.50 -2.18 -14.43
CA ASP A 52 -5.04 -3.44 -14.96
C ASP A 52 -3.98 -4.23 -15.74
N GLY A 53 -4.32 -5.47 -16.07
CA GLY A 53 -3.48 -6.37 -16.84
C GLY A 53 -2.36 -7.02 -16.02
N GLU A 54 -1.40 -7.57 -16.77
CA GLU A 54 -0.33 -8.39 -16.22
C GLU A 54 0.98 -7.61 -16.11
N SER A 55 1.73 -7.90 -15.06
CA SER A 55 3.09 -7.40 -14.86
C SER A 55 3.93 -8.41 -14.09
N SER A 56 5.25 -8.27 -14.18
CA SER A 56 6.18 -9.11 -13.44
C SER A 56 7.42 -8.33 -13.03
N THR A 57 8.00 -8.73 -11.90
CA THR A 57 9.32 -8.29 -11.46
C THR A 57 10.12 -9.50 -10.96
N SER A 58 11.42 -9.31 -10.74
CA SER A 58 12.28 -10.34 -10.17
C SER A 58 13.06 -9.74 -9.01
N VAL A 59 12.89 -10.34 -7.82
CA VAL A 59 13.72 -10.06 -6.65
C VAL A 59 15.04 -10.81 -6.84
N TYR A 60 16.15 -10.12 -6.69
CA TYR A 60 17.50 -10.68 -6.74
C TYR A 60 18.12 -10.59 -5.35
N GLU A 61 18.75 -11.67 -4.92
CA GLU A 61 19.35 -11.82 -3.58
C GLU A 61 20.73 -12.49 -3.69
N ASP A 62 21.74 -11.98 -3.02
CA ASP A 62 23.08 -12.58 -2.88
C ASP A 62 23.62 -12.36 -1.46
N ASP A 63 24.90 -12.69 -1.24
CA ASP A 63 25.51 -12.55 0.09
C ASP A 63 25.82 -11.10 0.51
N GLY A 64 25.73 -10.15 -0.44
CA GLY A 64 26.01 -8.72 -0.25
C GLY A 64 27.44 -8.36 0.15
N ALA A 65 28.38 -9.32 0.14
CA ALA A 65 29.69 -9.18 0.77
C ALA A 65 30.85 -9.63 -0.12
N THR A 66 30.66 -10.64 -0.95
CA THR A 66 31.71 -11.22 -1.79
C THR A 66 31.54 -10.84 -3.26
N GLN A 67 32.50 -11.25 -4.11
CA GLN A 67 32.40 -11.09 -5.56
C GLN A 67 31.65 -12.25 -6.24
N ALA A 68 31.04 -13.15 -5.46
CA ALA A 68 30.36 -14.32 -5.99
C ALA A 68 29.00 -14.01 -6.64
N TYR A 69 28.54 -12.75 -6.60
CA TYR A 69 27.25 -12.27 -7.15
C TYR A 69 26.98 -12.67 -8.62
N SER A 70 28.00 -13.06 -9.38
CA SER A 70 27.85 -13.51 -10.76
C SER A 70 27.42 -14.99 -10.91
N SER A 71 27.60 -15.81 -9.87
CA SER A 71 27.27 -17.25 -9.87
C SER A 71 26.41 -17.68 -8.69
N ASP A 72 26.60 -17.05 -7.54
CA ASP A 72 26.02 -17.44 -6.26
C ASP A 72 24.98 -16.39 -5.87
N TYR A 73 23.78 -16.56 -6.41
CA TYR A 73 22.64 -15.69 -6.16
C TYR A 73 21.35 -16.49 -6.23
N ALA A 74 20.29 -15.89 -5.70
CA ALA A 74 18.94 -16.40 -5.83
C ALA A 74 18.04 -15.35 -6.50
N ARG A 75 17.02 -15.82 -7.22
CA ARG A 75 15.99 -14.97 -7.81
C ARG A 75 14.61 -15.49 -7.45
N THR A 76 13.72 -14.56 -7.16
CA THR A 76 12.29 -14.84 -6.98
C THR A 76 11.50 -14.07 -8.02
N THR A 77 10.73 -14.76 -8.85
CA THR A 77 9.79 -14.09 -9.77
C THR A 77 8.52 -13.71 -9.02
N VAL A 78 8.06 -12.47 -9.20
CA VAL A 78 6.77 -12.01 -8.72
C VAL A 78 5.93 -11.57 -9.91
N ARG A 79 4.72 -12.12 -10.04
CA ARG A 79 3.77 -11.79 -11.10
C ARG A 79 2.52 -11.18 -10.50
N LYS A 80 1.96 -10.19 -11.16
CA LYS A 80 0.70 -9.57 -10.80
C LYS A 80 -0.25 -9.63 -12.00
N THR A 81 -1.50 -9.96 -11.75
CA THR A 81 -2.61 -9.98 -12.71
C THR A 81 -3.78 -9.23 -12.09
N ALA A 82 -4.35 -8.26 -12.78
CA ALA A 82 -5.48 -7.51 -12.25
C ALA A 82 -6.48 -7.04 -13.30
N ASP A 83 -7.70 -6.83 -12.84
CA ASP A 83 -8.77 -6.12 -13.52
C ASP A 83 -9.49 -5.20 -12.51
N ALA A 84 -10.69 -4.72 -12.87
CA ALA A 84 -11.46 -3.82 -12.01
C ALA A 84 -11.93 -4.48 -10.71
N SER A 85 -12.22 -5.78 -10.73
CA SER A 85 -12.82 -6.55 -9.63
C SER A 85 -11.80 -7.35 -8.82
N HIS A 86 -10.59 -7.55 -9.34
CA HIS A 86 -9.63 -8.48 -8.77
C HIS A 86 -8.17 -8.03 -8.97
N VAL A 87 -7.34 -8.25 -7.96
CA VAL A 87 -5.87 -8.18 -8.07
C VAL A 87 -5.27 -9.43 -7.44
N LYS A 88 -4.44 -10.16 -8.18
CA LYS A 88 -3.67 -11.30 -7.70
C LYS A 88 -2.19 -11.11 -7.90
N VAL A 89 -1.42 -11.50 -6.90
CA VAL A 89 0.03 -11.50 -6.87
C VAL A 89 0.50 -12.92 -6.59
N VAL A 90 1.38 -13.43 -7.42
CA VAL A 90 2.02 -14.74 -7.29
C VAL A 90 3.51 -14.53 -7.08
N VAL A 91 4.03 -15.02 -5.97
CA VAL A 91 5.45 -15.07 -5.65
C VAL A 91 5.90 -16.51 -5.85
N SER A 92 6.68 -16.76 -6.90
CA SER A 92 7.17 -18.10 -7.22
C SER A 92 8.17 -18.61 -6.18
N PRO A 93 8.44 -19.93 -6.13
CA PRO A 93 9.58 -20.48 -5.42
C PRO A 93 10.88 -19.75 -5.78
N ARG A 94 11.74 -19.53 -4.79
CA ARG A 94 13.05 -18.95 -5.00
C ARG A 94 13.95 -19.94 -5.74
N GLU A 95 14.66 -19.45 -6.76
CA GLU A 95 15.56 -20.24 -7.59
C GLU A 95 17.00 -19.78 -7.40
N GLY A 96 17.93 -20.71 -7.24
CA GLY A 96 19.34 -20.42 -6.98
C GLY A 96 19.70 -20.46 -5.48
N SER A 97 20.95 -20.17 -5.17
CA SER A 97 21.45 -20.21 -3.80
C SER A 97 22.72 -19.39 -3.65
N TYR A 98 22.97 -18.94 -2.42
CA TYR A 98 24.21 -18.27 -2.03
C TYR A 98 24.53 -18.59 -0.57
N CYS A 99 25.78 -18.34 -0.16
CA CYS A 99 26.24 -18.64 1.18
C CYS A 99 25.49 -17.79 2.24
N GLY A 100 24.91 -18.46 3.24
CA GLY A 100 24.17 -17.79 4.32
C GLY A 100 22.76 -17.34 3.94
N MET A 101 22.21 -17.86 2.84
CA MET A 101 20.81 -17.66 2.45
C MET A 101 19.85 -18.28 3.48
N SER A 102 18.91 -17.48 3.99
CA SER A 102 17.86 -17.96 4.89
C SER A 102 16.87 -18.85 4.12
N PRO A 103 16.48 -20.03 4.62
CA PRO A 103 15.51 -20.90 3.94
C PRO A 103 14.08 -20.34 3.98
N ASN A 104 13.83 -19.40 4.88
CA ASN A 104 12.53 -18.78 5.08
C ASN A 104 12.57 -17.28 4.76
N ARG A 105 11.39 -16.71 4.57
CA ARG A 105 11.18 -15.27 4.43
C ARG A 105 9.81 -14.86 4.94
N LYS A 106 9.69 -13.59 5.32
CA LYS A 106 8.39 -12.96 5.60
C LYS A 106 8.00 -12.07 4.43
N LEU A 107 6.80 -12.24 3.91
CA LEU A 107 6.27 -11.42 2.82
C LEU A 107 5.24 -10.44 3.36
N GLN A 108 5.28 -9.20 2.88
CA GLN A 108 4.25 -8.20 3.14
C GLN A 108 3.78 -7.63 1.81
N PHE A 109 2.48 -7.61 1.57
CA PHE A 109 1.91 -7.10 0.32
C PHE A 109 1.17 -5.81 0.59
N VAL A 110 1.54 -4.73 -0.09
CA VAL A 110 0.90 -3.42 0.02
C VAL A 110 0.24 -3.08 -1.31
N PHE A 111 -1.07 -3.25 -1.40
CA PHE A 111 -1.87 -2.86 -2.56
C PHE A 111 -2.22 -1.39 -2.42
N ALA A 112 -1.60 -0.55 -3.24
CA ALA A 112 -1.73 0.90 -3.11
C ALA A 112 -2.89 1.45 -3.95
N SER A 113 -3.57 2.47 -3.41
CA SER A 113 -4.65 3.19 -4.09
C SER A 113 -5.77 2.25 -4.56
N VAL A 114 -6.24 1.39 -3.65
CA VAL A 114 -7.39 0.50 -3.85
C VAL A 114 -8.41 0.75 -2.75
N PHE A 115 -9.69 0.48 -3.01
CA PHE A 115 -10.71 0.41 -1.96
C PHE A 115 -10.44 -0.80 -1.05
N ALA A 116 -11.08 -0.84 0.12
CA ALA A 116 -11.06 -2.04 0.92
C ALA A 116 -11.73 -3.19 0.15
N PRO A 117 -11.07 -4.35 0.00
CA PRO A 117 -11.63 -5.50 -0.69
C PRO A 117 -12.76 -6.11 0.15
N GLU A 118 -13.70 -6.79 -0.52
CA GLU A 118 -14.68 -7.62 0.17
C GLU A 118 -14.01 -8.84 0.80
N LYS A 119 -13.02 -9.39 0.10
CA LYS A 119 -12.30 -10.60 0.49
C LYS A 119 -10.83 -10.52 0.12
N VAL A 120 -10.00 -11.10 0.98
CA VAL A 120 -8.59 -11.35 0.71
C VAL A 120 -8.34 -12.84 0.87
N PHE A 121 -7.60 -13.42 -0.07
CA PHE A 121 -7.18 -14.82 0.00
C PHE A 121 -5.66 -14.92 0.01
N VAL A 122 -5.14 -15.84 0.82
CA VAL A 122 -3.73 -16.26 0.77
C VAL A 122 -3.70 -17.76 0.55
N ASN A 123 -3.06 -18.20 -0.52
CA ASN A 123 -3.02 -19.60 -0.96
C ASN A 123 -4.43 -20.25 -1.04
N GLY A 124 -5.43 -19.47 -1.45
CA GLY A 124 -6.82 -19.90 -1.59
C GLY A 124 -7.64 -19.91 -0.29
N ALA A 125 -7.03 -19.66 0.87
CA ALA A 125 -7.75 -19.51 2.13
C ALA A 125 -8.16 -18.05 2.34
N GLU A 126 -9.43 -17.80 2.70
CA GLU A 126 -9.92 -16.46 3.01
C GLU A 126 -9.32 -15.96 4.33
N ILE A 127 -8.79 -14.74 4.31
CA ILE A 127 -8.03 -14.14 5.42
C ILE A 127 -8.88 -13.09 6.14
N PRO A 128 -8.91 -13.11 7.49
CA PRO A 128 -9.66 -12.16 8.27
C PRO A 128 -9.10 -10.73 8.15
N TYR A 129 -10.02 -9.77 8.12
CA TYR A 129 -9.72 -8.37 8.32
C TYR A 129 -9.39 -8.11 9.80
N SER A 130 -8.36 -7.30 10.06
CA SER A 130 -8.05 -6.78 11.39
C SER A 130 -7.74 -5.28 11.32
N ARG A 131 -8.45 -4.50 12.14
CA ARG A 131 -8.17 -3.06 12.34
C ARG A 131 -6.76 -2.82 12.89
N PHE A 132 -6.19 -3.83 13.55
CA PHE A 132 -4.89 -3.80 14.20
C PHE A 132 -3.88 -4.74 13.53
N ALA A 133 -4.11 -5.16 12.28
CA ALA A 133 -3.24 -6.12 11.57
C ALA A 133 -1.75 -5.74 11.62
N ALA A 134 -1.43 -4.44 11.47
CA ALA A 134 -0.05 -3.94 11.58
C ALA A 134 0.56 -4.21 12.97
N HIS A 135 -0.19 -3.91 14.02
CA HIS A 135 0.23 -4.13 15.40
C HIS A 135 0.35 -5.63 15.71
N ASN A 136 -0.64 -6.43 15.30
CA ASN A 136 -0.62 -7.89 15.48
C ASN A 136 0.60 -8.52 14.78
N ALA A 137 0.92 -8.07 13.57
CA ALA A 137 2.05 -8.57 12.79
C ALA A 137 3.42 -8.19 13.39
N GLU A 138 3.49 -7.10 14.16
CA GLU A 138 4.68 -6.66 14.91
C GLU A 138 4.83 -7.43 16.23
N VAL A 139 3.72 -7.66 16.95
CA VAL A 139 3.73 -8.29 18.28
C VAL A 139 3.82 -9.81 18.21
N SER A 140 2.98 -10.47 17.40
CA SER A 140 2.99 -11.94 17.25
C SER A 140 3.66 -12.37 15.94
N GLY A 141 3.27 -11.75 14.83
CA GLY A 141 3.74 -12.10 13.49
C GLY A 141 3.45 -13.55 13.06
N SER A 142 2.59 -14.27 13.79
CA SER A 142 2.26 -15.68 13.58
C SER A 142 1.06 -15.90 12.67
N ASP A 143 0.13 -14.95 12.67
CA ASP A 143 -1.13 -15.05 11.96
C ASP A 143 -1.05 -14.37 10.60
N THR A 144 -1.86 -14.86 9.66
CA THR A 144 -2.10 -14.16 8.40
C THR A 144 -3.33 -13.29 8.58
N GLU A 145 -3.16 -11.98 8.40
CA GLU A 145 -4.23 -11.00 8.54
C GLU A 145 -4.05 -9.91 7.47
N TRP A 146 -5.12 -9.19 7.17
CA TRP A 146 -5.02 -7.97 6.37
C TRP A 146 -5.65 -6.77 7.07
N GLY A 147 -5.08 -5.60 6.82
CA GLY A 147 -5.59 -4.33 7.33
C GLY A 147 -5.75 -3.32 6.20
N TYR A 148 -6.47 -2.24 6.49
CA TYR A 148 -6.67 -1.12 5.57
C TYR A 148 -6.18 0.18 6.22
N ASP A 149 -5.44 0.97 5.45
CA ASP A 149 -5.01 2.32 5.84
C ASP A 149 -5.81 3.35 5.05
N GLY A 150 -6.68 4.08 5.73
CA GLY A 150 -7.52 5.12 5.14
C GLY A 150 -6.79 6.40 4.78
N ALA A 151 -5.62 6.69 5.37
CA ALA A 151 -4.80 7.83 4.97
C ALA A 151 -4.02 7.53 3.67
N ASP A 152 -3.64 6.27 3.47
CA ASP A 152 -2.91 5.81 2.31
C ASP A 152 -3.77 5.17 1.22
N LEU A 153 -5.05 4.91 1.52
CA LEU A 153 -6.01 4.20 0.67
C LEU A 153 -5.39 2.89 0.15
N SER A 154 -4.91 2.08 1.11
CA SER A 154 -4.12 0.88 0.80
C SER A 154 -4.50 -0.30 1.67
N VAL A 155 -4.46 -1.48 1.07
CA VAL A 155 -4.56 -2.77 1.77
C VAL A 155 -3.15 -3.26 2.06
N THR A 156 -2.92 -3.70 3.29
CA THR A 156 -1.70 -4.45 3.62
C THR A 156 -2.06 -5.85 4.08
N VAL A 157 -1.51 -6.86 3.41
CA VAL A 157 -1.59 -8.27 3.82
C VAL A 157 -0.28 -8.64 4.52
N TYR A 158 -0.41 -9.11 5.75
CA TYR A 158 0.69 -9.54 6.60
C TYR A 158 0.71 -11.06 6.63
N THR A 159 1.85 -11.67 6.30
CA THR A 159 2.04 -13.12 6.40
C THR A 159 3.05 -13.45 7.49
N PRO A 160 2.98 -14.65 8.10
CA PRO A 160 4.07 -15.15 8.90
C PRO A 160 5.30 -15.43 8.03
N GLU A 161 6.40 -15.75 8.71
CA GLU A 161 7.57 -16.33 8.05
C GLU A 161 7.20 -17.70 7.46
N THR A 162 7.56 -17.92 6.20
CA THR A 162 7.29 -19.16 5.46
C THR A 162 8.50 -19.55 4.61
N SER A 163 8.56 -20.80 4.16
CA SER A 163 9.63 -21.26 3.27
C SER A 163 9.68 -20.44 1.98
N ALA A 164 10.88 -19.97 1.61
CA ALA A 164 11.08 -19.21 0.38
C ALA A 164 11.00 -20.09 -0.89
N ASP A 165 10.99 -21.41 -0.73
CA ASP A 165 10.97 -22.39 -1.83
C ASP A 165 9.53 -22.83 -2.17
N VAL A 166 8.53 -22.22 -1.54
CA VAL A 166 7.10 -22.49 -1.79
C VAL A 166 6.47 -21.27 -2.46
N GLU A 167 5.58 -21.53 -3.42
CA GLU A 167 4.79 -20.48 -4.05
C GLU A 167 3.83 -19.84 -3.03
N MET A 168 3.73 -18.52 -3.07
CA MET A 168 2.72 -17.78 -2.31
C MET A 168 1.83 -16.99 -3.26
N VAL A 169 0.52 -17.13 -3.08
CA VAL A 169 -0.50 -16.44 -3.87
C VAL A 169 -1.32 -15.55 -2.94
N VAL A 170 -1.44 -14.27 -3.26
CA VAL A 170 -2.30 -13.31 -2.57
C VAL A 170 -3.28 -12.72 -3.55
N GLU A 171 -4.56 -12.71 -3.17
CA GLU A 171 -5.65 -12.24 -4.02
C GLU A 171 -6.58 -11.31 -3.25
N CYS A 172 -6.92 -10.16 -3.84
CA CYS A 172 -7.92 -9.23 -3.34
C CYS A 172 -9.10 -9.20 -4.31
N VAL A 173 -10.31 -9.37 -3.77
CA VAL A 173 -11.58 -9.29 -4.52
C VAL A 173 -12.35 -8.07 -4.06
N PHE A 174 -12.75 -7.23 -5.01
CA PHE A 174 -13.42 -5.95 -4.78
C PHE A 174 -14.91 -6.03 -5.12
N SER A 175 -15.72 -5.23 -4.43
CA SER A 175 -17.15 -5.09 -4.72
C SER A 175 -17.39 -4.42 -6.07
N ASP A 176 -18.60 -4.58 -6.61
CA ASP A 176 -19.02 -3.89 -7.84
C ASP A 176 -18.89 -2.36 -7.72
N TYR A 177 -19.18 -1.80 -6.54
CA TYR A 177 -18.98 -0.39 -6.26
C TYR A 177 -17.49 -0.02 -6.39
N ALA A 178 -16.61 -0.73 -5.70
CA ALA A 178 -15.17 -0.48 -5.75
C ALA A 178 -14.61 -0.62 -7.18
N ALA A 179 -15.06 -1.63 -7.92
CA ALA A 179 -14.64 -1.86 -9.30
C ALA A 179 -15.04 -0.74 -10.26
N SER A 180 -16.24 -0.16 -10.08
CA SER A 180 -16.78 0.90 -10.92
C SER A 180 -16.34 2.32 -10.51
N HIS A 181 -15.86 2.51 -9.27
CA HIS A 181 -15.54 3.84 -8.72
C HIS A 181 -14.04 4.06 -8.47
N ARG A 182 -13.14 3.24 -9.03
CA ARG A 182 -11.68 3.30 -8.79
C ARG A 182 -11.06 4.69 -8.97
N GLU A 183 -11.59 5.49 -9.90
CA GLU A 183 -11.10 6.85 -10.14
C GLU A 183 -11.36 7.80 -8.96
N LEU A 184 -12.32 7.52 -8.07
CA LEU A 184 -12.53 8.30 -6.85
C LEU A 184 -11.30 8.34 -5.95
N LEU A 185 -10.43 7.33 -6.00
CA LEU A 185 -9.20 7.26 -5.17
C LEU A 185 -8.12 8.22 -5.68
N SER A 186 -8.18 8.62 -6.95
CA SER A 186 -7.16 9.41 -7.61
C SER A 186 -7.02 10.78 -6.93
N GLY A 187 -5.82 11.11 -6.44
CA GLY A 187 -5.52 12.39 -5.80
C GLY A 187 -6.01 12.55 -4.35
N LYS A 188 -6.94 11.71 -3.88
CA LYS A 188 -7.53 11.84 -2.53
C LYS A 188 -6.50 11.67 -1.41
N LYS A 189 -5.56 10.74 -1.53
CA LYS A 189 -4.43 10.59 -0.58
C LYS A 189 -3.67 11.91 -0.37
N GLY A 190 -3.31 12.59 -1.46
CA GLY A 190 -2.62 13.88 -1.39
C GLY A 190 -3.49 14.98 -0.79
N LEU A 191 -4.75 15.05 -1.21
CA LEU A 191 -5.70 16.04 -0.71
C LEU A 191 -5.96 15.90 0.80
N MET A 192 -6.24 14.67 1.28
CA MET A 192 -6.40 14.38 2.70
C MET A 192 -5.15 14.75 3.50
N ARG A 193 -3.96 14.35 3.04
CA ARG A 193 -2.69 14.66 3.72
C ARG A 193 -2.44 16.17 3.83
N ARG A 194 -2.66 16.93 2.75
CA ARG A 194 -2.49 18.39 2.77
C ARG A 194 -3.46 19.07 3.74
N MET A 195 -4.71 18.60 3.77
CA MET A 195 -5.73 19.17 4.65
C MET A 195 -5.50 18.83 6.12
N MET A 196 -5.08 17.60 6.42
CA MET A 196 -4.64 17.23 7.77
C MET A 196 -3.46 18.09 8.22
N ALA A 197 -2.49 18.34 7.34
CA ALA A 197 -1.32 19.15 7.66
C ALA A 197 -1.65 20.63 7.93
N LEU A 198 -2.65 21.20 7.24
CA LEU A 198 -3.08 22.60 7.41
C LEU A 198 -4.01 22.82 8.62
N THR A 199 -4.63 21.74 9.11
CA THR A 199 -5.68 21.81 10.14
C THR A 199 -5.26 22.55 11.43
N PRO A 200 -4.06 22.33 12.00
CA PRO A 200 -3.64 23.03 13.21
C PRO A 200 -3.60 24.55 13.04
N GLU A 201 -2.98 25.04 11.97
CA GLU A 201 -2.88 26.46 11.66
C GLU A 201 -4.24 27.07 11.33
N ALA A 202 -5.07 26.34 10.58
CA ALA A 202 -6.45 26.75 10.28
C ALA A 202 -7.25 26.99 11.57
N LYS A 203 -7.13 26.10 12.57
CA LYS A 203 -7.78 26.28 13.88
C LYS A 203 -7.29 27.53 14.60
N LEU A 204 -5.97 27.79 14.59
CA LEU A 204 -5.40 28.97 15.24
C LEU A 204 -5.87 30.28 14.59
N VAL A 205 -5.86 30.35 13.25
CA VAL A 205 -6.30 31.53 12.50
C VAL A 205 -7.81 31.73 12.68
N PHE A 206 -8.60 30.67 12.56
CA PHE A 206 -10.05 30.74 12.73
C PHE A 206 -10.43 31.20 14.15
N GLY A 207 -9.77 30.65 15.17
CA GLY A 207 -10.02 31.09 16.55
C GLY A 207 -9.60 32.53 16.83
N LYS A 208 -8.58 33.04 16.14
CA LYS A 208 -8.09 34.42 16.31
C LYS A 208 -8.96 35.45 15.57
N TYR A 209 -9.45 35.13 14.37
CA TYR A 209 -10.06 36.10 13.47
C TYR A 209 -11.55 35.88 13.21
N VAL A 210 -12.10 34.71 13.53
CA VAL A 210 -13.51 34.37 13.35
C VAL A 210 -14.18 34.16 14.69
N ASP A 211 -13.95 33.02 15.34
CA ASP A 211 -14.49 32.69 16.67
C ASP A 211 -13.72 31.49 17.27
N ALA A 212 -13.30 31.61 18.53
CA ALA A 212 -12.49 30.60 19.22
C ALA A 212 -13.26 29.35 19.68
N TYR A 213 -14.58 29.40 19.69
CA TYR A 213 -15.49 28.35 20.17
C TYR A 213 -16.31 27.71 19.04
N MET A 214 -16.35 28.32 17.85
CA MET A 214 -16.96 27.70 16.69
C MET A 214 -16.09 26.59 16.12
N MET A 215 -16.76 25.53 15.65
CA MET A 215 -16.12 24.48 14.86
C MET A 215 -15.69 25.04 13.50
N LEU A 216 -14.66 24.43 12.91
CA LEU A 216 -14.34 24.68 11.50
C LEU A 216 -15.52 24.27 10.61
N PRO A 217 -15.67 24.86 9.41
CA PRO A 217 -16.73 24.51 8.49
C PRO A 217 -16.82 23.00 8.22
N ASP A 218 -18.04 22.48 8.07
CA ASP A 218 -18.27 21.04 7.89
C ASP A 218 -17.51 20.45 6.70
N SER A 219 -17.42 21.18 5.59
CA SER A 219 -16.65 20.77 4.41
C SER A 219 -15.15 20.62 4.69
N PHE A 220 -14.60 21.50 5.53
CA PHE A 220 -13.21 21.41 5.99
C PHE A 220 -13.01 20.17 6.85
N LEU A 221 -13.91 19.95 7.83
CA LEU A 221 -13.82 18.82 8.75
C LEU A 221 -14.01 17.49 8.04
N ALA A 222 -14.96 17.39 7.11
CA ALA A 222 -15.20 16.20 6.30
C ALA A 222 -13.93 15.73 5.60
N LEU A 223 -13.16 16.66 5.04
CA LEU A 223 -11.90 16.35 4.36
C LEU A 223 -10.74 16.10 5.33
N ALA A 224 -10.60 16.92 6.38
CA ALA A 224 -9.54 16.78 7.37
C ALA A 224 -9.65 15.48 8.20
N GLN A 225 -10.87 14.96 8.39
CA GLN A 225 -11.14 13.73 9.15
C GLN A 225 -11.44 12.52 8.27
N CYS A 226 -11.47 12.68 6.95
CA CYS A 226 -11.85 11.62 6.01
C CYS A 226 -11.05 10.33 6.24
N SER A 227 -9.73 10.44 6.38
CA SER A 227 -8.85 9.29 6.63
C SER A 227 -9.20 8.55 7.93
N SER A 228 -9.60 9.29 8.98
CA SER A 228 -10.07 8.70 10.24
C SER A 228 -11.39 7.97 10.05
N PHE A 229 -12.36 8.54 9.34
CA PHE A 229 -13.62 7.87 9.08
C PHE A 229 -13.43 6.59 8.26
N ILE A 230 -12.59 6.64 7.22
CA ILE A 230 -12.24 5.47 6.41
C ILE A 230 -11.52 4.40 7.24
N ASN A 231 -10.67 4.79 8.18
CA ASN A 231 -10.01 3.83 9.07
C ASN A 231 -11.00 3.10 9.99
N GLU A 232 -12.06 3.77 10.44
CA GLU A 232 -13.10 3.18 11.29
C GLU A 232 -14.09 2.33 10.47
N ASP A 233 -14.40 2.74 9.24
CA ASP A 233 -15.29 2.02 8.33
C ASP A 233 -14.72 1.97 6.90
N PRO A 234 -13.76 1.06 6.65
CA PRO A 234 -13.06 1.01 5.37
C PRO A 234 -13.94 0.49 4.23
N LYS A 235 -15.01 -0.25 4.52
CA LYS A 235 -15.94 -0.77 3.49
C LYS A 235 -16.79 0.34 2.89
N ASP A 236 -17.15 1.34 3.68
CA ASP A 236 -17.91 2.51 3.24
C ASP A 236 -17.01 3.68 2.79
N ALA A 237 -15.73 3.42 2.48
CA ALA A 237 -14.78 4.45 2.06
C ALA A 237 -15.31 5.36 0.93
N GLY A 238 -16.06 4.79 -0.02
CA GLY A 238 -16.70 5.52 -1.12
C GLY A 238 -17.52 6.72 -0.67
N LYS A 239 -18.40 6.52 0.32
CA LYS A 239 -19.27 7.55 0.90
C LYS A 239 -18.46 8.76 1.41
N TYR A 240 -17.33 8.51 2.07
CA TYR A 240 -16.50 9.58 2.62
C TYR A 240 -15.69 10.30 1.53
N LEU A 241 -15.30 9.58 0.47
CA LEU A 241 -14.53 10.16 -0.64
C LEU A 241 -15.42 10.99 -1.59
N GLU A 242 -16.68 10.59 -1.77
CA GLU A 242 -17.68 11.33 -2.56
C GLU A 242 -18.08 12.65 -1.90
N ALA A 243 -18.05 12.71 -0.56
CA ALA A 243 -18.32 13.95 0.17
C ALA A 243 -17.21 15.01 0.02
N ILE A 244 -16.05 14.64 -0.54
CA ILE A 244 -14.95 15.56 -0.81
C ILE A 244 -15.11 16.12 -2.21
N ASP A 245 -15.50 17.38 -2.30
CA ASP A 245 -15.40 18.16 -3.53
C ASP A 245 -13.93 18.49 -3.82
N VAL A 246 -13.46 18.13 -5.01
CA VAL A 246 -12.08 18.39 -5.48
C VAL A 246 -11.97 19.63 -6.35
N ASP A 247 -13.13 20.21 -6.74
CA ASP A 247 -13.26 21.36 -7.63
C ASP A 247 -13.75 22.63 -6.89
N ALA A 248 -13.97 22.54 -5.56
CA ALA A 248 -14.40 23.64 -4.69
C ALA A 248 -13.29 24.59 -4.23
#